data_AF-A0A844HSL2-F1
#
_entry.id   AF-A0A844HSL2-F1
#
_cell.length_a   1.000
_cell.length_b   1.000
_cell.length_c   1.000
_cell.angle_alpha   90.00
_cell.angle_beta   90.00
_cell.angle_gamma   90.00
#
_symmetry.space_group_name_H-M   'P 1'
#
loop_
_entity.id
_entity.type
_entity.pdbx_description
1 polymer ?
#
loop_
_entity_poly.entity_id
_entity_poly.type
_entity_poly.pdbx_seq_one_letter_code
_entity_poly.pdbx_strand_id
1 'polypeptide(L)'
;MNVLTEYRDVHAMPVSGVVSVRARFSMLAVAYGAKAATVAPEAIDQAGALVFQTFGPDHDLTREMEHFIDTVTEGNGRPELWNDAGDRLLRAVHRTTWCGAPARVDVDG
;
A
#
# COMPACT_ATOMS: atom_id res chain seq x y z
N MET A 1 24.38 -37.23 -4.21
CA MET A 1 23.18 -36.77 -4.96
C MET A 1 23.01 -35.29 -4.62
N ASN A 2 23.50 -34.41 -5.49
CA ASN A 2 23.47 -32.96 -5.26
C ASN A 2 22.17 -32.40 -5.83
N VAL A 3 21.33 -31.81 -4.98
CA VAL A 3 20.18 -31.03 -5.43
C VAL A 3 20.59 -29.56 -5.34
N LEU A 4 21.11 -29.04 -6.45
CA LEU A 4 21.20 -27.60 -6.70
C LEU A 4 19.79 -27.12 -6.99
N THR A 5 19.09 -26.64 -5.96
CA THR A 5 17.83 -25.92 -6.15
C THR A 5 18.19 -24.53 -6.65
N GLU A 6 18.20 -24.35 -7.97
CA GLU A 6 18.24 -23.03 -8.60
C GLU A 6 17.04 -22.22 -8.10
N TYR A 7 17.30 -21.24 -7.23
CA TYR A 7 16.38 -20.15 -6.92
C TYR A 7 16.26 -19.30 -8.20
N ARG A 8 15.39 -19.76 -9.11
CA ARG A 8 15.00 -19.00 -10.29
C ARG A 8 14.14 -17.83 -9.80
N ASP A 9 14.53 -16.61 -10.18
CA ASP A 9 13.77 -15.38 -9.96
C ASP A 9 12.27 -15.60 -10.17
N VAL A 10 11.53 -15.74 -9.07
CA VAL A 10 10.08 -15.75 -9.11
C VAL A 10 9.68 -14.30 -9.25
N HIS A 11 9.32 -13.90 -10.48
CA HIS A 11 8.62 -12.64 -10.72
C HIS A 11 7.57 -12.45 -9.62
N ALA A 12 7.63 -11.33 -8.90
CA ALA A 12 6.65 -10.96 -7.89
C ALA A 12 5.26 -11.02 -8.54
N MET A 13 4.56 -12.15 -8.36
CA MET A 13 3.18 -12.25 -8.82
C MET A 13 2.38 -11.21 -8.04
N PRO A 14 1.51 -10.42 -8.69
CA PRO A 14 0.53 -9.65 -7.95
C PRO A 14 -0.25 -10.67 -7.13
N VAL A 15 -0.21 -10.54 -5.80
CA VAL A 15 -1.10 -11.30 -4.91
C VAL A 15 -2.50 -11.01 -5.43
N SER A 16 -3.09 -11.96 -6.16
CA SER A 16 -4.31 -11.79 -6.94
C SER A 16 -5.39 -12.59 -6.24
N GLY A 17 -6.48 -11.92 -5.88
CA GLY A 17 -7.56 -12.51 -5.09
C GLY A 17 -8.40 -11.46 -4.39
N VAL A 18 -9.62 -11.84 -4.00
CA VAL A 18 -10.59 -10.95 -3.34
C VAL A 18 -9.99 -10.29 -2.08
N VAL A 19 -9.14 -11.01 -1.34
CA VAL A 19 -8.50 -10.51 -0.11
C VAL A 19 -7.50 -9.40 -0.41
N SER A 20 -6.67 -9.56 -1.45
CA SER A 20 -5.66 -8.58 -1.84
C SER A 20 -6.26 -7.33 -2.48
N VAL A 21 -7.40 -7.47 -3.18
CA VAL A 21 -8.19 -6.34 -3.66
C VAL A 21 -8.78 -5.57 -2.48
N ARG A 22 -9.36 -6.27 -1.49
CA ARG A 22 -9.92 -5.66 -0.28
C ARG A 22 -8.88 -4.90 0.52
N ALA A 23 -7.71 -5.49 0.76
CA ALA A 23 -6.62 -4.83 1.48
C ALA A 23 -6.18 -3.54 0.78
N ARG A 24 -6.05 -3.56 -0.55
CA ARG A 24 -5.74 -2.35 -1.34
C ARG A 24 -6.84 -1.30 -1.24
N PHE A 25 -8.11 -1.68 -1.35
CA PHE A 25 -9.22 -0.73 -1.18
C PHE A 25 -9.28 -0.13 0.24
N SER A 26 -9.01 -0.92 1.28
CA SER A 26 -8.91 -0.41 2.65
C SER A 26 -7.77 0.61 2.78
N MET A 27 -6.62 0.34 2.18
CA MET A 27 -5.48 1.27 2.17
C MET A 27 -5.80 2.55 1.39
N LEU A 28 -6.52 2.46 0.27
CA LEU A 28 -7.01 3.63 -0.48
C LEU A 28 -8.03 4.44 0.34
N ALA A 29 -8.95 3.78 1.04
CA ALA A 29 -9.94 4.45 1.89
C ALA A 29 -9.26 5.25 3.01
N VAL A 30 -8.24 4.68 3.67
CA VAL A 30 -7.42 5.39 4.66
C VAL A 30 -6.71 6.57 4.01
N ALA A 31 -6.07 6.37 2.85
CA ALA A 31 -5.33 7.43 2.17
C ALA A 31 -6.23 8.63 1.81
N TYR A 32 -7.40 8.39 1.22
CA TYR A 32 -8.34 9.47 0.90
C TYR A 32 -8.96 10.10 2.16
N GLY A 33 -9.25 9.30 3.19
CA GLY A 33 -9.72 9.81 4.47
C GLY A 33 -8.67 10.71 5.16
N ALA A 34 -7.39 10.37 5.08
CA ALA A 34 -6.29 11.18 5.59
C ALA A 34 -6.22 12.54 4.86
N LYS A 35 -6.31 12.53 3.53
CA LYS A 35 -6.34 13.76 2.71
C LYS A 35 -7.56 14.64 2.98
N ALA A 36 -8.69 14.03 3.34
CA ALA A 36 -9.90 14.75 3.69
C ALA A 36 -9.97 15.13 5.18
N ALA A 37 -8.99 14.74 6.00
CA ALA A 37 -9.02 14.84 7.46
C ALA A 37 -10.28 14.20 8.10
N THR A 38 -10.75 13.08 7.54
CA THR A 38 -11.95 12.35 7.98
C THR A 38 -11.67 10.91 8.42
N VAL A 39 -10.42 10.44 8.35
CA VAL A 39 -10.08 9.07 8.73
C VAL A 39 -10.17 8.88 10.26
N ALA A 40 -10.97 7.90 10.68
CA ALA A 40 -11.06 7.50 12.07
C ALA A 40 -9.87 6.58 12.44
N PRO A 41 -9.28 6.70 13.65
CA PRO A 41 -8.19 5.83 14.10
C PRO A 41 -8.51 4.34 13.95
N GLU A 42 -9.74 3.93 14.24
CA GLU A 42 -10.16 2.53 14.13
C GLU A 42 -10.10 2.00 12.69
N ALA A 43 -10.33 2.87 11.70
CA ALA A 43 -10.23 2.51 10.29
C ALA A 43 -8.77 2.30 9.86
N ILE A 44 -7.84 3.06 10.46
CA ILE A 44 -6.40 2.91 10.25
C ILE A 44 -5.95 1.55 10.79
N ASP A 45 -6.31 1.21 12.03
CA ASP A 45 -5.95 -0.05 12.67
C ASP A 45 -6.48 -1.26 11.90
N GLN A 46 -7.76 -1.21 11.48
CA GLN A 46 -8.39 -2.28 10.70
C GLN A 46 -7.70 -2.45 9.34
N ALA A 47 -7.38 -1.35 8.65
CA ALA A 47 -6.67 -1.42 7.39
C ALA A 47 -5.24 -1.95 7.58
N GLY A 48 -4.53 -1.52 8.62
CA GLY A 48 -3.19 -1.99 8.97
C GLY A 48 -3.15 -3.49 9.20
N ALA A 49 -4.04 -3.99 10.05
CA ALA A 49 -4.16 -5.42 10.31
C ALA A 49 -4.50 -6.22 9.04
N LEU A 50 -5.42 -5.72 8.22
CA LEU A 50 -5.80 -6.39 6.97
C LEU A 50 -4.65 -6.43 5.97
N VAL A 51 -3.91 -5.33 5.80
CA VAL A 51 -2.75 -5.24 4.90
C VAL A 51 -1.66 -6.20 5.37
N PHE A 52 -1.31 -6.18 6.66
CA PHE A 52 -0.30 -7.06 7.25
C PHE A 52 -0.66 -8.54 7.05
N GLN A 53 -1.91 -8.93 7.37
CA GLN A 53 -2.39 -10.31 7.18
C GLN A 53 -2.38 -10.76 5.71
N THR A 54 -2.60 -9.83 4.78
CA THR A 54 -2.76 -10.15 3.36
C THR A 54 -1.42 -10.26 2.64
N PHE A 55 -0.48 -9.38 2.96
CA PHE A 55 0.77 -9.25 2.22
C PHE A 55 2.02 -9.67 3.01
N GLY A 56 1.91 -9.79 4.34
CA GLY A 56 3.02 -10.11 5.22
C GLY A 56 3.95 -8.91 5.51
N PRO A 57 4.91 -9.08 6.44
CA PRO A 57 5.76 -8.00 6.95
C PRO A 57 6.70 -7.40 5.90
N ASP A 58 7.15 -8.20 4.92
CA ASP A 58 8.18 -7.77 3.96
C ASP A 58 7.63 -7.07 2.71
N HIS A 59 6.31 -7.00 2.56
CA HIS A 59 5.70 -6.41 1.39
C HIS A 59 5.65 -4.89 1.49
N ASP A 60 5.90 -4.20 0.35
CA ASP A 60 5.94 -2.74 0.28
C ASP A 60 4.68 -2.08 0.85
N LEU A 61 3.49 -2.61 0.54
CA LEU A 61 2.24 -2.07 1.09
C LEU A 61 2.15 -2.13 2.62
N THR A 62 2.73 -3.16 3.24
CA THR A 62 2.75 -3.31 4.70
C THR A 62 3.67 -2.25 5.32
N ARG A 63 4.88 -2.11 4.80
CA ARG A 63 5.85 -1.08 5.25
C ARG A 63 5.31 0.34 5.09
N GLU A 64 4.64 0.60 3.98
CA GLU A 64 4.05 1.91 3.69
C GLU A 64 2.85 2.21 4.61
N MET A 65 2.07 1.19 4.97
CA MET A 65 0.99 1.32 5.94
C MET A 65 1.52 1.54 7.37
N GLU A 66 2.57 0.82 7.78
CA GLU A 66 3.25 1.04 9.07
C GLU A 66 3.80 2.47 9.17
N HIS A 67 4.51 2.93 8.12
CA HIS A 67 5.02 4.29 8.09
C HIS A 67 3.91 5.35 8.16
N PHE A 68 2.76 5.09 7.55
CA PHE A 68 1.59 5.97 7.67
C PHE A 68 1.08 6.02 9.12
N ILE A 69 0.97 4.88 9.81
CA ILE A 69 0.54 4.80 11.21
C ILE A 69 1.49 5.60 12.10
N ASP A 70 2.80 5.43 11.92
CA ASP A 70 3.82 6.18 12.66
C ASP A 70 3.68 7.69 12.41
N THR A 71 3.55 8.09 11.14
CA THR A 71 3.44 9.51 10.75
C THR A 71 2.18 10.17 11.32
N VAL A 72 1.04 9.47 11.32
CA VAL A 72 -0.21 10.00 11.89
C VAL A 72 -0.15 10.08 13.40
N THR A 73 0.49 9.11 14.06
CA THR A 73 0.67 9.07 15.51
C THR A 73 1.60 10.20 15.99
N GLU A 74 2.74 10.37 15.33
CA GLU A 74 3.69 11.47 15.60
C GLU A 74 3.13 12.83 15.21
N GLY A 75 2.34 12.87 14.13
CA GLY A 75 1.73 14.07 13.57
C GLY A 75 0.35 14.41 14.13
N ASN A 76 -0.02 13.91 15.31
CA ASN A 76 -1.35 14.18 15.87
C ASN A 76 -1.57 15.69 16.04
N GLY A 77 -2.60 16.24 15.38
CA GLY A 77 -2.87 17.68 15.31
C GLY A 77 -2.17 18.44 14.17
N ARG A 78 -1.52 17.74 13.22
CA ARG A 78 -0.85 18.32 12.04
C ARG A 78 -1.42 17.75 10.73
N PRO A 79 -2.55 18.28 10.24
CA PRO A 79 -3.26 17.75 9.07
C PRO A 79 -2.42 17.67 7.79
N GLU A 80 -1.39 18.51 7.66
CA GLU A 80 -0.46 18.48 6.52
C GLU A 80 0.32 17.16 6.43
N LEU A 81 0.72 16.59 7.58
CA LEU A 81 1.45 15.33 7.61
C LEU A 81 0.56 14.15 7.18
N TRP A 82 -0.75 14.24 7.45
CA TRP A 82 -1.71 13.21 7.06
C TRP A 82 -1.96 13.24 5.55
N ASN A 83 -1.94 14.43 4.94
CA ASN A 83 -2.08 14.58 3.50
C ASN A 83 -0.89 13.94 2.76
N ASP A 84 0.33 14.27 3.18
CA ASP A 84 1.56 13.73 2.59
C ASP A 84 1.67 12.20 2.78
N ALA A 85 1.31 11.71 3.98
CA ALA A 85 1.27 10.28 4.27
C ALA A 85 0.20 9.57 3.41
N GLY A 86 -0.96 10.19 3.22
CA GLY A 86 -2.01 9.71 2.33
C GLY A 86 -1.55 9.60 0.87
N ASP A 87 -0.85 10.61 0.35
CA ASP A 87 -0.28 10.56 -1.00
C ASP A 87 0.74 9.44 -1.16
N ARG A 88 1.53 9.18 -0.12
CA ARG A 88 2.49 8.09 -0.09
C ARG A 88 1.80 6.72 -0.20
N LEU A 89 0.70 6.50 0.54
CA LEU A 89 -0.12 5.30 0.41
C LEU A 89 -0.71 5.13 -1.00
N LEU A 90 -1.26 6.20 -1.60
CA LEU A 90 -1.80 6.15 -2.97
C LEU A 90 -0.74 5.71 -3.99
N ARG A 91 0.48 6.27 -3.89
CA ARG A 91 1.61 5.89 -4.75
C ARG A 91 2.03 4.44 -4.54
N ALA A 92 2.03 3.95 -3.30
CA ALA A 92 2.35 2.56 -2.99
C ALA A 92 1.34 1.58 -3.62
N VAL A 93 0.03 1.86 -3.46
CA VAL A 93 -1.02 1.05 -4.09
C VAL A 93 -0.91 1.09 -5.61
N HIS A 94 -0.69 2.27 -6.20
CA HIS A 94 -0.52 2.40 -7.64
C HIS A 94 0.66 1.57 -8.17
N ARG A 95 1.85 1.70 -7.56
CA ARG A 95 3.06 0.97 -7.96
C ARG A 95 2.93 -0.55 -7.87
N THR A 96 2.20 -1.06 -6.88
CA THR A 96 2.07 -2.51 -6.60
C THR A 96 0.84 -3.15 -7.23
N THR A 97 -0.02 -2.36 -7.89
CA THR A 97 -1.23 -2.85 -8.57
C THR A 97 -1.00 -2.92 -10.08
N TRP A 98 -0.33 -1.92 -10.65
CA TRP A 98 -0.17 -1.77 -12.10
C TRP A 98 1.23 -2.19 -12.56
N CYS A 99 1.61 -3.45 -12.31
CA CYS A 99 2.81 -4.02 -12.91
C CYS A 99 2.49 -4.41 -14.37
N GLY A 100 2.59 -3.47 -15.31
CA GLY A 100 2.44 -3.78 -16.74
C GLY A 100 2.07 -2.65 -17.71
N ALA A 101 1.71 -1.44 -17.25
CA ALA A 101 1.50 -0.33 -18.17
C ALA A 101 2.87 0.29 -18.52
N PRO A 102 3.32 0.27 -19.79
CA PRO A 102 4.46 1.09 -20.17
C PRO A 102 4.16 2.54 -19.81
N ALA A 103 5.10 3.18 -19.12
CA ALA A 103 5.05 4.60 -18.86
C ALA A 103 4.97 5.34 -20.21
N ARG A 104 3.94 6.16 -20.36
CA ARG A 104 3.65 7.08 -21.48
C ARG A 104 3.15 6.43 -22.77
N VAL A 105 1.87 6.64 -23.05
CA VAL A 105 1.45 7.07 -24.38
C VAL A 105 1.26 8.57 -24.26
N ASP A 106 2.15 9.34 -24.87
CA ASP A 106 1.89 10.76 -25.16
C ASP A 106 0.58 10.79 -25.96
N VAL A 107 -0.46 11.37 -25.36
CA VAL A 107 -1.67 11.75 -26.10
C VAL A 107 -1.43 13.19 -26.57
N ASP A 108 -0.45 13.34 -27.46
CA ASP A 108 -0.41 14.44 -28.40
C ASP A 108 -0.95 13.90 -29.73
N GLY A 109 -2.15 14.35 -30.06
CA GLY A 109 -2.88 14.07 -31.29
C GLY A 109 -4.17 14.88 -31.30
#